data_AF-A0A7Y6XAK7-F1
#
_entry.id   AF-A0A7Y6XAK7-F1
#
_cell.length_a   1.000
_cell.length_b   1.000
_cell.length_c   1.000
_cell.angle_alpha   90.00
_cell.angle_beta   90.00
_cell.angle_gamma   90.00
#
_symmetry.space_group_name_H-M   'P 1'
#
loop_
_entity.id
_entity.type
_entity.pdbx_description
1 polymer ?
#
loop_
_entity_poly.entity_id
_entity_poly.type
_entity_poly.pdbx_seq_one_letter_code
_entity_poly.pdbx_strand_id
1 'polypeptide(L)'
;MALREDQILRYSRQILLREVGGRGQESLLAGGARVDATGASGMTAAAYLAGGGTPVAGVGALTLGPWAPGFLMSATDVGQPMAATLAREVSALNPDAANPERGGGLLAELPTAWSGEAPWVALCGDGARAGVVFRGSEGCVWCFGETVRHLGPPPDGALGVALGTVGAMVFQRLRLGLGPTLGGRWLVPPGGLEEMDVRKCSRCAARAEPPAQ
;
A
#
# COMPACT_ATOMS: atom_id res chain seq x y z
N MET A 1 4.76 -16.51 -14.93
CA MET A 1 6.06 -17.22 -14.77
C MET A 1 5.78 -18.28 -13.75
N ALA A 2 5.97 -19.57 -14.08
CA ALA A 2 5.57 -20.64 -13.18
C ALA A 2 6.28 -20.52 -11.81
N LEU A 3 5.53 -20.75 -10.74
CA LEU A 3 6.07 -20.76 -9.37
C LEU A 3 7.06 -21.90 -9.20
N ARG A 4 8.16 -21.64 -8.49
CA ARG A 4 9.09 -22.67 -8.04
C ARG A 4 8.51 -23.44 -6.85
N GLU A 5 9.03 -24.64 -6.57
CA GLU A 5 8.56 -25.47 -5.46
C GLU A 5 8.70 -24.78 -4.09
N ASP A 6 9.82 -24.09 -3.85
CA ASP A 6 10.05 -23.31 -2.64
C ASP A 6 9.04 -22.15 -2.49
N GLN A 7 8.65 -21.52 -3.60
CA GLN A 7 7.63 -20.46 -3.61
C GLN A 7 6.22 -21.03 -3.35
N ILE A 8 5.90 -22.20 -3.91
CA ILE A 8 4.61 -22.87 -3.66
C ILE A 8 4.47 -23.18 -2.17
N LEU A 9 5.52 -23.69 -1.53
CA LEU A 9 5.51 -23.96 -0.09
C LEU A 9 5.39 -22.66 0.74
N ARG A 10 6.21 -21.65 0.43
CA ARG A 10 6.23 -20.35 1.12
C ARG A 10 4.86 -19.65 1.05
N TYR A 11 4.23 -19.63 -0.13
CA TYR A 11 2.98 -18.92 -0.38
C TYR A 11 1.74 -19.82 -0.33
N SER A 12 1.87 -21.06 0.14
CA SER A 12 0.80 -22.07 0.17
C SER A 12 -0.52 -21.55 0.72
N ARG A 13 -0.50 -20.83 1.87
CA ARG A 13 -1.70 -20.27 2.51
C ARG A 13 -2.43 -19.25 1.63
N GLN A 14 -1.72 -18.50 0.79
CA GLN A 14 -2.30 -17.53 -0.14
C GLN A 14 -2.79 -18.24 -1.41
N ILE A 15 -2.00 -19.18 -1.95
CA ILE A 15 -2.34 -19.97 -3.13
C ILE A 15 -3.63 -20.79 -2.92
N LEU A 16 -3.89 -21.24 -1.68
CA LEU A 16 -5.12 -21.96 -1.34
C LEU A 16 -6.39 -21.09 -1.40
N LEU A 17 -6.27 -19.76 -1.36
CA LEU A 17 -7.43 -18.87 -1.47
C LEU A 17 -7.94 -18.85 -2.91
N ARG A 18 -9.25 -19.06 -3.08
CA ARG A 18 -9.90 -19.14 -4.40
C ARG A 18 -9.68 -17.86 -5.23
N GLU A 19 -9.70 -16.71 -4.58
CA GLU A 19 -9.54 -15.39 -5.19
C GLU A 19 -8.08 -15.09 -5.60
N VAL A 20 -7.10 -15.82 -5.06
CA VAL A 20 -5.68 -15.63 -5.35
C VAL A 20 -5.20 -16.76 -6.26
N GLY A 21 -5.20 -18.01 -5.79
CA GLY A 21 -4.69 -19.15 -6.55
C GLY A 21 -3.20 -19.03 -6.91
N GLY A 22 -2.70 -20.00 -7.68
CA GLY A 22 -1.32 -19.94 -8.20
C GLY A 22 -1.11 -18.73 -9.13
N ARG A 23 -2.10 -18.43 -9.99
CA ARG A 23 -2.03 -17.30 -10.94
C ARG A 23 -1.99 -15.94 -10.24
N GLY A 24 -2.75 -15.75 -9.17
CA GLY A 24 -2.69 -14.52 -8.38
C GLY A 24 -1.34 -14.38 -7.70
N GLN A 25 -0.79 -15.46 -7.14
CA GLN A 25 0.56 -15.41 -6.55
C GLN A 25 1.63 -15.09 -7.59
N GLU A 26 1.56 -15.67 -8.80
CA GLU A 26 2.45 -15.29 -9.91
C GLU A 26 2.32 -13.80 -10.25
N SER A 27 1.09 -13.27 -10.23
CA SER A 27 0.83 -11.85 -10.48
C SER A 27 1.41 -10.94 -9.38
N LEU A 28 1.38 -11.37 -8.12
CA LEU A 28 2.00 -10.63 -7.01
C LEU A 28 3.52 -10.62 -7.14
N LEU A 29 4.14 -11.77 -7.45
CA LEU A 29 5.60 -11.88 -7.67
C LEU A 29 6.08 -11.14 -8.91
N ALA A 30 5.21 -11.03 -9.92
CA ALA A 30 5.50 -10.27 -11.13
C ALA A 30 5.40 -8.76 -10.92
N GLY A 31 4.58 -8.31 -9.96
CA GLY A 31 4.27 -6.90 -9.79
C GLY A 31 4.91 -6.28 -8.56
N GLY A 32 5.76 -5.27 -8.71
CA GLY A 32 6.35 -4.56 -7.56
C GLY A 32 5.42 -3.54 -6.89
N ALA A 33 5.91 -2.99 -5.77
CA ALA A 33 5.32 -1.92 -5.00
C ALA A 33 6.40 -0.92 -4.63
N ARG A 34 6.20 0.33 -5.04
CA ARG A 34 7.05 1.44 -4.58
C ARG A 34 6.50 1.98 -3.27
N VAL A 35 7.36 2.13 -2.26
CA VAL A 35 7.01 2.61 -0.93
C VAL A 35 7.69 3.95 -0.66
N ASP A 36 6.90 4.97 -0.35
CA ASP A 36 7.36 6.31 0.02
C ASP A 36 6.80 6.68 1.40
N ALA A 37 7.47 6.19 2.44
CA ALA A 37 7.00 6.28 3.82
C ALA A 37 8.15 6.03 4.80
N THR A 38 8.05 6.59 6.01
CA THR A 38 9.01 6.36 7.11
C THR A 38 8.34 5.95 8.41
N GLY A 39 7.02 6.12 8.52
CA GLY A 39 6.25 5.78 9.71
C GLY A 39 5.97 4.29 9.85
N ALA A 40 5.40 3.94 11.01
CA ALA A 40 5.00 2.57 11.33
C ALA A 40 4.01 2.01 10.29
N SER A 41 3.17 2.87 9.70
CA SER A 41 2.18 2.45 8.70
C SER A 41 2.84 2.00 7.39
N GLY A 42 3.77 2.80 6.87
CA GLY A 42 4.54 2.44 5.67
C GLY A 42 5.41 1.20 5.87
N MET A 43 6.12 1.12 7.00
CA MET A 43 6.97 -0.03 7.30
C MET A 43 6.16 -1.32 7.49
N THR A 44 5.00 -1.22 8.14
CA THR A 44 4.06 -2.35 8.24
C THR A 44 3.58 -2.78 6.87
N ALA A 45 3.16 -1.83 6.03
CA ALA A 45 2.71 -2.14 4.69
C ALA A 45 3.81 -2.83 3.86
N ALA A 46 5.03 -2.32 3.89
CA ALA A 46 6.16 -2.89 3.18
C ALA A 46 6.44 -4.34 3.59
N ALA A 47 6.39 -4.65 4.89
CA ALA A 47 6.60 -6.01 5.37
C ALA A 47 5.49 -6.98 4.93
N TYR A 48 4.22 -6.56 4.97
CA TYR A 48 3.11 -7.40 4.50
C TYR A 48 3.14 -7.60 2.98
N LEU A 49 3.53 -6.57 2.22
CA LEU A 49 3.74 -6.68 0.77
C LEU A 49 4.86 -7.69 0.46
N ALA A 50 6.01 -7.52 1.09
CA ALA A 50 7.15 -8.42 0.91
C ALA A 50 6.84 -9.85 1.37
N GLY A 51 6.21 -10.03 2.54
CA GLY A 51 5.76 -11.34 3.03
C GLY A 51 4.71 -12.00 2.13
N GLY A 52 3.87 -11.21 1.47
CA GLY A 52 2.94 -11.65 0.42
C GLY A 52 3.58 -12.00 -0.91
N GLY A 53 4.89 -11.78 -1.07
CA GLY A 53 5.60 -12.02 -2.32
C GLY A 53 5.39 -10.92 -3.36
N THR A 54 4.94 -9.74 -2.95
CA THR A 54 5.00 -8.54 -3.80
C THR A 54 6.39 -7.93 -3.66
N PRO A 55 7.18 -7.77 -4.74
CA PRO A 55 8.45 -7.07 -4.66
C PRO A 55 8.31 -5.64 -4.14
N VAL A 56 9.20 -5.21 -3.26
CA VAL A 56 9.11 -3.89 -2.61
C VAL A 56 10.36 -3.07 -2.90
N ALA A 57 10.16 -1.82 -3.31
CA ALA A 57 11.21 -0.85 -3.53
C ALA A 57 10.91 0.44 -2.76
N GLY A 58 11.81 0.88 -1.89
CA GLY A 58 11.72 2.22 -1.32
C GLY A 58 12.03 3.27 -2.39
N VAL A 59 11.32 4.39 -2.38
CA VAL A 59 11.53 5.50 -3.31
C VAL A 59 11.64 6.84 -2.59
N GLY A 60 12.07 7.86 -3.32
CA GLY A 60 12.26 9.20 -2.78
C GLY A 60 13.59 9.37 -2.04
N ALA A 61 13.70 10.47 -1.31
CA ALA A 61 14.90 10.88 -0.58
C ALA A 61 14.68 10.93 0.93
N LEU A 62 13.70 10.18 1.44
CA LEU A 62 13.39 10.14 2.86
C LEU A 62 14.54 9.52 3.66
N THR A 63 14.83 10.12 4.81
CA THR A 63 15.78 9.62 5.80
C THR A 63 15.01 9.11 7.01
N LEU A 64 15.41 7.97 7.55
CA LEU A 64 14.76 7.38 8.72
C LEU A 64 14.97 8.26 9.97
N GLY A 65 13.86 8.74 10.53
CA GLY A 65 13.85 9.57 11.73
C GLY A 65 13.93 8.75 13.03
N PRO A 66 13.91 9.41 14.20
CA PRO A 66 14.02 8.74 15.51
C PRO A 66 12.84 7.81 15.83
N TRP A 67 11.70 7.97 15.14
CA TRP A 67 10.51 7.15 15.29
C TRP A 67 10.43 5.97 14.31
N ALA A 68 11.42 5.85 13.41
CA ALA A 68 11.50 4.74 12.47
C ALA A 68 11.70 3.35 13.12
N PRO A 69 12.43 3.20 14.24
CA PRO A 69 12.64 1.89 14.84
C PRO A 69 11.32 1.19 15.18
N GLY A 70 11.21 -0.07 14.78
CA GLY A 70 10.02 -0.89 14.91
C GLY A 70 10.32 -2.36 14.61
N PHE A 71 9.34 -3.08 14.08
CA PHE A 71 9.50 -4.51 13.80
C PHE A 71 10.31 -4.78 12.52
N LEU A 72 10.33 -3.83 11.56
CA LEU A 72 11.08 -3.95 10.29
C LEU A 72 12.38 -3.15 10.31
N MET A 73 12.41 -2.01 10.99
CA MET A 73 13.58 -1.11 11.04
C MET A 73 14.18 -1.13 12.44
N SER A 74 15.50 -1.16 12.54
CA SER A 74 16.21 -1.22 13.82
C SER A 74 16.65 0.16 14.31
N ALA A 75 17.08 0.25 15.56
CA ALA A 75 17.64 1.49 16.11
C ALA A 75 18.91 1.97 15.36
N THR A 76 19.66 1.04 14.76
CA THR A 76 20.88 1.39 13.99
C THR A 76 20.57 2.00 12.63
N ASP A 77 19.31 1.99 12.19
CA ASP A 77 18.90 2.52 10.91
C ASP A 77 18.52 4.00 10.95
N VAL A 78 18.44 4.59 12.14
CA VAL A 78 18.16 6.01 12.30
C VAL A 78 19.25 6.84 11.59
N GLY A 79 18.82 7.81 10.79
CA GLY A 79 19.71 8.65 9.98
C GLY A 79 20.13 8.02 8.64
N GLN A 80 19.76 6.76 8.37
CA GLN A 80 20.06 6.11 7.09
C GLN A 80 18.99 6.43 6.02
N PRO A 81 19.35 6.39 4.72
CA PRO A 81 18.37 6.54 3.64
C PRO A 81 17.31 5.43 3.68
N MET A 82 16.04 5.82 3.73
CA MET A 82 14.91 4.88 3.84
C MET A 82 14.93 3.82 2.75
N ALA A 83 15.16 4.22 1.49
CA ALA A 83 15.14 3.31 0.36
C ALA A 83 16.23 2.22 0.44
N ALA A 84 17.44 2.60 0.87
CA ALA A 84 18.56 1.67 1.00
C ALA A 84 18.34 0.69 2.16
N THR A 85 17.88 1.20 3.31
CA THR A 85 17.54 0.37 4.46
C THR A 85 16.41 -0.60 4.12
N LEU A 86 15.35 -0.12 3.48
CA LEU A 86 14.21 -0.95 3.11
C LEU A 86 14.61 -2.08 2.16
N ALA A 87 15.49 -1.81 1.19
CA ALA A 87 16.00 -2.85 0.29
C ALA A 87 16.73 -3.97 1.04
N ARG A 88 17.54 -3.61 2.06
CA ARG A 88 18.24 -4.58 2.92
C ARG A 88 17.24 -5.43 3.72
N GLU A 89 16.27 -4.79 4.38
CA GLU A 89 15.29 -5.48 5.23
C GLU A 89 14.34 -6.37 4.44
N VAL A 90 13.86 -5.90 3.28
CA VAL A 90 13.01 -6.70 2.39
C VAL A 90 13.74 -7.94 1.89
N SER A 91 15.03 -7.81 1.54
CA SER A 91 15.84 -8.95 1.10
C SER A 91 16.02 -10.00 2.20
N ALA A 92 16.25 -9.57 3.44
CA ALA A 92 16.33 -10.45 4.59
C ALA A 92 14.98 -11.12 4.92
N LEU A 93 13.87 -10.38 4.80
CA LEU A 93 12.52 -10.88 5.09
C LEU A 93 12.03 -11.87 4.03
N ASN A 94 12.12 -11.49 2.76
CA ASN A 94 11.67 -12.32 1.65
C ASN A 94 12.50 -12.07 0.38
N PRO A 95 13.45 -12.98 0.03
CA PRO A 95 14.31 -12.79 -1.14
C PRO A 95 13.54 -12.76 -2.46
N ASP A 96 12.37 -13.39 -2.54
CA ASP A 96 11.49 -13.31 -3.71
C ASP A 96 10.94 -11.89 -3.94
N ALA A 97 10.88 -11.07 -2.89
CA ALA A 97 10.41 -9.69 -2.92
C ALA A 97 11.53 -8.65 -3.05
N ALA A 98 12.80 -9.07 -3.11
CA ALA A 98 13.97 -8.20 -3.11
C ALA A 98 14.29 -7.55 -4.48
N ASN A 99 13.38 -7.63 -5.46
CA ASN A 99 13.63 -7.19 -6.84
C ASN A 99 12.94 -5.85 -7.17
N PRO A 100 13.62 -4.71 -7.03
CA PRO A 100 13.03 -3.37 -7.13
C PRO A 100 12.82 -2.89 -8.58
N GLU A 101 13.35 -3.59 -9.59
CA GLU A 101 13.28 -3.13 -10.99
C GLU A 101 11.91 -3.38 -11.63
N ARG A 102 11.06 -4.17 -10.98
CA ARG A 102 9.69 -4.40 -11.44
C ARG A 102 8.82 -3.26 -10.93
N GLY A 103 8.79 -2.18 -11.72
CA GLY A 103 7.88 -1.07 -11.51
C GLY A 103 6.46 -1.52 -11.18
N GLY A 104 5.73 -0.63 -10.53
CA GLY A 104 4.31 -0.80 -10.32
C GLY A 104 3.85 -0.25 -8.97
N GLY A 105 2.68 0.37 -9.02
CA GLY A 105 2.02 0.98 -7.89
C GLY A 105 2.84 2.03 -7.14
N LEU A 106 2.18 2.64 -6.18
CA LEU A 106 2.78 3.51 -5.17
C LEU A 106 1.97 3.38 -3.89
N LEU A 107 2.62 3.02 -2.80
CA LEU A 107 2.07 3.08 -1.46
C LEU A 107 2.85 4.12 -0.68
N ALA A 108 2.16 5.12 -0.13
CA ALA A 108 2.84 6.27 0.45
C ALA A 108 2.04 6.94 1.58
N GLU A 109 2.77 7.56 2.51
CA GLU A 109 2.23 8.38 3.60
C GLU A 109 2.04 9.84 3.12
N LEU A 110 1.07 10.06 2.24
CA LEU A 110 0.75 11.36 1.62
C LEU A 110 1.98 12.12 1.06
N PRO A 111 2.56 11.64 -0.06
CA PRO A 111 3.71 12.29 -0.69
C PRO A 111 3.29 13.61 -1.34
N THR A 112 4.26 14.46 -1.65
CA THR A 112 4.03 15.75 -2.32
C THR A 112 3.44 15.59 -3.73
N ALA A 113 3.73 14.48 -4.41
CA ALA A 113 3.20 14.16 -5.72
C ALA A 113 3.00 12.66 -5.90
N TRP A 114 1.92 12.31 -6.60
CA TRP A 114 1.62 10.95 -7.02
C TRP A 114 2.03 10.76 -8.48
N SER A 115 2.79 9.70 -8.77
CA SER A 115 3.28 9.43 -10.12
C SER A 115 3.48 7.94 -10.37
N GLY A 116 3.66 7.56 -11.63
CA GLY A 116 3.87 6.18 -12.07
C GLY A 116 2.58 5.35 -12.15
N GLU A 117 2.73 4.06 -12.39
CA GLU A 117 1.60 3.16 -12.63
C GLU A 117 0.77 2.89 -11.37
N ALA A 118 -0.51 2.54 -11.57
CA ALA A 118 -1.38 2.07 -10.51
C ALA A 118 -0.97 0.65 -10.05
N PRO A 119 -1.39 0.19 -8.86
CA PRO A 119 -2.29 0.85 -7.90
C PRO A 119 -1.61 1.91 -7.04
N TRP A 120 -2.30 3.00 -6.75
CA TRP A 120 -1.89 3.98 -5.76
C TRP A 120 -2.66 3.77 -4.47
N VAL A 121 -1.96 3.79 -3.33
CA VAL A 121 -2.51 3.60 -2.00
C VAL A 121 -1.93 4.66 -1.07
N ALA A 122 -2.77 5.59 -0.64
CA ALA A 122 -2.44 6.60 0.36
C ALA A 122 -2.75 6.06 1.75
N LEU A 123 -1.75 6.11 2.63
CA LEU A 123 -1.91 5.96 4.07
C LEU A 123 -2.07 7.36 4.65
N CYS A 124 -3.19 7.61 5.33
CA CYS A 124 -3.56 8.94 5.78
C CYS A 124 -4.38 8.91 7.08
N GLY A 125 -4.76 10.07 7.58
CA GLY A 125 -5.67 10.23 8.70
C GLY A 125 -6.41 11.57 8.67
N ASP A 126 -7.28 11.79 9.65
CA ASP A 126 -7.97 13.08 9.86
C ASP A 126 -7.70 13.68 11.26
N GLY A 127 -6.70 13.15 11.97
CA GLY A 127 -6.39 13.50 13.35
C GLY A 127 -7.11 12.66 14.40
N ALA A 128 -8.21 11.98 14.05
CA ALA A 128 -8.94 11.07 14.93
C ALA A 128 -8.96 9.62 14.43
N ARG A 129 -8.97 9.43 13.10
CA ARG A 129 -9.08 8.15 12.41
C ARG A 129 -7.89 7.94 11.48
N ALA A 130 -7.54 6.67 11.29
CA ALA A 130 -6.65 6.23 10.23
C ALA A 130 -7.47 5.97 8.96
N GLY A 131 -6.94 6.25 7.78
CA GLY A 131 -7.63 6.03 6.52
C GLY A 131 -6.70 5.51 5.43
N VAL A 132 -7.25 4.69 4.55
CA VAL A 132 -6.62 4.31 3.28
C VAL A 132 -7.45 4.89 2.14
N VAL A 133 -6.83 5.64 1.23
CA VAL A 133 -7.43 6.02 -0.05
C VAL A 133 -6.68 5.28 -1.15
N PHE A 134 -7.38 4.74 -2.12
CA PHE A 134 -6.75 3.89 -3.12
C PHE A 134 -7.33 4.05 -4.51
N ARG A 135 -6.49 3.76 -5.51
CA ARG A 135 -6.80 3.91 -6.93
C ARG A 135 -6.10 2.81 -7.75
N GLY A 136 -6.88 1.96 -8.42
CA GLY A 136 -6.45 1.05 -9.47
C GLY A 136 -6.23 1.75 -10.82
N SER A 137 -5.94 0.97 -11.85
CA SER A 137 -5.63 1.49 -13.21
C SER A 137 -6.76 2.30 -13.82
N GLU A 138 -8.01 1.87 -13.62
CA GLU A 138 -9.21 2.54 -14.14
C GLU A 138 -9.74 3.65 -13.21
N GLY A 139 -9.20 3.78 -12.00
CA GLY A 139 -9.61 4.80 -11.06
C GLY A 139 -9.23 6.20 -11.53
N CYS A 140 -10.12 7.17 -11.34
CA CYS A 140 -9.87 8.56 -11.73
C CYS A 140 -8.75 9.18 -10.88
N VAL A 141 -7.66 9.57 -11.54
CA VAL A 141 -6.51 10.26 -10.93
C VAL A 141 -6.93 11.53 -10.19
N TRP A 142 -7.84 12.31 -10.78
CA TRP A 142 -8.28 13.58 -10.20
C TRP A 142 -9.17 13.39 -8.97
N CYS A 143 -10.06 12.40 -8.96
CA CYS A 143 -10.86 12.10 -7.78
C CYS A 143 -9.99 11.60 -6.62
N PHE A 144 -9.00 10.77 -6.92
CA PHE A 144 -8.00 10.35 -5.93
C PHE A 144 -7.25 11.56 -5.36
N GLY A 145 -6.66 12.40 -6.23
CA GLY A 145 -5.92 13.60 -5.84
C GLY A 145 -6.76 14.60 -5.03
N GLU A 146 -8.00 14.83 -5.47
CA GLU A 146 -8.96 15.67 -4.76
C GLU A 146 -9.32 15.12 -3.38
N THR A 147 -9.31 13.80 -3.19
CA THR A 147 -9.61 13.19 -1.89
C THR A 147 -8.41 13.32 -0.95
N VAL A 148 -7.22 12.91 -1.39
CA VAL A 148 -6.04 12.85 -0.52
C VAL A 148 -5.53 14.22 -0.07
N ARG A 149 -5.77 15.29 -0.85
CA ARG A 149 -5.32 16.65 -0.49
C ARG A 149 -6.00 17.25 0.73
N HIS A 150 -7.14 16.69 1.17
CA HIS A 150 -7.86 17.14 2.37
C HIS A 150 -7.59 16.25 3.58
N LEU A 151 -6.66 15.30 3.46
CA LEU A 151 -6.32 14.36 4.51
C LEU A 151 -4.97 14.75 5.15
N GLY A 152 -4.84 14.40 6.42
CA GLY A 152 -3.62 14.58 7.20
C GLY A 152 -2.75 13.32 7.22
N PRO A 153 -1.55 13.41 7.81
CA PRO A 153 -0.65 12.27 7.94
C PRO A 153 -1.33 11.13 8.71
N PRO A 154 -0.93 9.87 8.45
CA PRO A 154 -1.45 8.73 9.19
C PRO A 154 -1.08 8.84 10.68
N PRO A 155 -1.91 8.26 11.57
CA PRO A 155 -1.57 8.16 12.99
C PRO A 155 -0.42 7.17 13.22
N ASP A 156 0.34 7.40 14.29
CA ASP A 156 1.41 6.51 14.73
C ASP A 156 0.91 5.35 15.62
N GLY A 157 1.87 4.56 16.13
CA GLY A 157 1.61 3.49 17.09
C GLY A 157 0.78 2.35 16.53
N ALA A 158 -0.05 1.72 17.37
CA ALA A 158 -0.83 0.54 16.99
C ALA A 158 -1.83 0.82 15.86
N LEU A 159 -2.40 2.02 15.81
CA LEU A 159 -3.33 2.40 14.74
C LEU A 159 -2.60 2.57 13.41
N GLY A 160 -1.39 3.12 13.42
CA GLY A 160 -0.51 3.16 12.24
C GLY A 160 -0.14 1.77 11.72
N VAL A 161 0.20 0.84 12.61
CA VAL A 161 0.48 -0.57 12.24
C VAL A 161 -0.74 -1.24 11.59
N ALA A 162 -1.92 -1.08 12.20
CA ALA A 162 -3.16 -1.62 11.64
C ALA A 162 -3.48 -0.99 10.28
N LEU A 163 -3.27 0.33 10.14
CA LEU A 163 -3.43 1.03 8.87
C LEU A 163 -2.50 0.49 7.78
N GLY A 164 -1.21 0.27 8.10
CA GLY A 164 -0.25 -0.31 7.16
C GLY A 164 -0.65 -1.70 6.69
N THR A 165 -1.20 -2.52 7.59
CA THR A 165 -1.73 -3.86 7.26
C THR A 165 -2.89 -3.75 6.26
N VAL A 166 -3.85 -2.85 6.51
CA VAL A 166 -4.98 -2.59 5.60
C VAL A 166 -4.48 -2.05 4.26
N GLY A 167 -3.51 -1.14 4.27
CA GLY A 167 -2.89 -0.56 3.07
C GLY A 167 -2.26 -1.62 2.16
N ALA A 168 -1.45 -2.52 2.73
CA ALA A 168 -0.85 -3.64 1.98
C ALA A 168 -1.92 -4.58 1.41
N MET A 169 -2.93 -4.93 2.20
CA MET A 169 -4.05 -5.75 1.75
C MET A 169 -4.79 -5.10 0.58
N VAL A 170 -5.13 -3.81 0.68
CA VAL A 170 -5.78 -3.06 -0.39
C VAL A 170 -4.91 -3.02 -1.65
N PHE A 171 -3.61 -2.78 -1.49
CA PHE A 171 -2.67 -2.76 -2.61
C PHE A 171 -2.66 -4.10 -3.38
N GLN A 172 -2.51 -5.22 -2.66
CA GLN A 172 -2.50 -6.56 -3.26
C GLN A 172 -3.85 -6.90 -3.91
N ARG A 173 -4.97 -6.54 -3.26
CA ARG A 173 -6.30 -6.72 -3.84
C ARG A 173 -6.46 -5.96 -5.16
N LEU A 174 -6.05 -4.70 -5.22
CA LEU A 174 -6.09 -3.92 -6.47
C LEU A 174 -5.21 -4.53 -7.56
N ARG A 175 -4.03 -5.05 -7.19
CA ARG A 175 -3.13 -5.75 -8.11
C ARG A 175 -3.77 -7.00 -8.71
N LEU A 176 -4.55 -7.71 -7.91
CA LEU A 176 -5.30 -8.90 -8.32
C LEU A 176 -6.64 -8.58 -9.01
N GLY A 177 -6.98 -7.30 -9.22
CA GLY A 177 -8.26 -6.89 -9.78
C GLY A 177 -9.46 -7.15 -8.84
N LEU A 178 -9.21 -7.23 -7.54
CA LEU A 178 -10.22 -7.52 -6.52
C LEU A 178 -10.76 -6.23 -5.89
N GLY A 179 -12.04 -5.93 -6.14
CA GLY A 179 -12.75 -4.80 -5.55
C GLY A 179 -12.78 -3.55 -6.45
N PRO A 180 -13.24 -2.40 -5.92
CA PRO A 180 -13.40 -1.18 -6.70
C PRO A 180 -12.05 -0.59 -7.11
N THR A 181 -12.02 0.06 -8.27
CA THR A 181 -10.80 0.69 -8.83
C THR A 181 -10.53 2.08 -8.24
N LEU A 182 -11.41 2.62 -7.41
CA LEU A 182 -11.22 3.86 -6.67
C LEU A 182 -12.09 3.78 -5.40
N GLY A 183 -11.53 4.12 -4.25
CA GLY A 183 -12.25 4.07 -2.99
C GLY A 183 -11.43 4.60 -1.84
N GLY A 184 -12.07 4.66 -0.67
CA GLY A 184 -11.36 4.86 0.58
C GLY A 184 -12.01 4.06 1.72
N ARG A 185 -11.23 3.78 2.75
CA ARG A 185 -11.70 3.12 3.97
C ARG A 185 -11.16 3.84 5.18
N TRP A 186 -12.02 4.13 6.15
CA TRP A 186 -11.63 4.54 7.48
C TRP A 186 -11.40 3.31 8.35
N LEU A 187 -10.33 3.32 9.11
CA LEU A 187 -10.06 2.40 10.20
C LEU A 187 -10.51 3.07 11.50
N VAL A 188 -11.63 2.59 12.04
CA VAL A 188 -12.26 3.12 13.26
C VAL A 188 -12.00 2.19 14.45
N PRO A 189 -11.70 2.71 15.65
CA PRO A 189 -11.57 1.87 16.84
C PRO A 189 -12.89 1.18 17.25
N PRO A 190 -12.87 -0.09 17.71
CA PRO A 190 -11.73 -1.01 17.78
C PRO A 190 -11.66 -1.92 16.55
N GLY A 191 -11.04 -1.45 15.46
CA GLY A 191 -10.70 -2.28 14.28
C GLY A 191 -11.77 -2.39 13.21
N GLY A 192 -12.81 -1.55 13.25
CA GLY A 192 -13.83 -1.48 12.20
C GLY A 192 -13.28 -0.83 10.92
N LEU A 193 -13.78 -1.28 9.77
CA LEU A 193 -13.54 -0.63 8.48
C LEU A 193 -14.84 0.01 7.99
N GLU A 194 -14.85 1.33 7.90
CA GLU A 194 -15.95 2.11 7.35
C GLU A 194 -15.60 2.61 5.96
N GLU A 195 -16.61 2.80 5.12
CA GLU A 195 -16.41 3.42 3.81
C GLU A 195 -16.07 4.91 3.96
N MET A 196 -15.07 5.36 3.19
CA MET A 196 -14.73 6.78 3.09
C MET A 196 -15.27 7.31 1.77
N ASP A 197 -15.97 8.44 1.85
CA ASP A 197 -16.44 9.16 0.68
C ASP A 197 -15.27 9.70 -0.15
N VAL A 198 -15.18 9.23 -1.39
CA VAL A 198 -14.22 9.75 -2.36
C VAL A 198 -14.79 11.01 -2.98
N ARG A 199 -14.03 12.10 -2.90
CA ARG A 199 -14.39 13.37 -3.53
C ARG A 199 -14.30 13.23 -5.05
N LYS A 200 -15.34 13.66 -5.75
CA LYS A 200 -15.41 13.62 -7.21
C LYS A 200 -14.82 14.90 -7.81
N CYS A 201 -13.98 14.76 -8.83
CA CYS A 201 -13.59 15.90 -9.65
C CYS A 201 -14.79 16.44 -10.45
N SER A 202 -14.72 17.68 -10.94
CA SER A 202 -15.81 18.32 -11.70
C SER A 202 -16.35 17.46 -12.84
N ARG A 203 -15.47 16.79 -13.59
CA ARG A 203 -15.84 15.89 -14.70
C ARG A 203 -16.59 14.64 -14.24
N CYS A 204 -16.15 14.02 -13.14
CA CYS A 204 -16.81 12.83 -12.59
C CYS A 204 -18.11 13.17 -11.85
N ALA A 205 -18.17 14.35 -11.23
CA ALA A 205 -19.38 14.86 -10.60
C ALA A 205 -20.48 15.10 -11.64
N ALA A 206 -20.15 15.72 -12.78
CA ALA A 206 -21.09 15.96 -13.88
C ALA A 206 -21.61 14.69 -14.58
N ARG A 207 -20.91 13.55 -14.43
CA ARG A 207 -21.31 12.25 -14.98
C ARG A 207 -22.15 11.41 -14.02
N ALA A 208 -22.19 11.77 -12.74
CA ALA A 208 -23.08 11.10 -11.81
C ALA A 208 -24.49 11.58 -12.15
N GLU A 209 -25.34 10.68 -12.66
CA GLU A 209 -26.74 10.98 -12.92
C GLU A 209 -27.36 11.64 -11.67
N PRO A 210 -28.19 12.69 -11.82
CA PRO A 210 -29.00 13.15 -10.69
C PRO A 210 -29.84 11.97 -10.20
N PRO A 211 -30.09 11.83 -8.89
CA PRO A 211 -30.97 10.79 -8.39
C PRO A 211 -32.31 10.89 -9.13
N ALA A 212 -32.78 9.77 -9.66
CA ALA A 212 -34.10 9.68 -10.27
C ALA A 212 -35.12 10.22 -9.26
N GLN A 213 -35.85 11.27 -9.68
CA GLN A 213 -36.93 11.89 -8.90
C GLN A 213 -38.11 10.92 -8.75
#